data_AF-A0A1M7N4W3-F1
#
_entry.id   AF-A0A1M7N4W3-F1
#
_cell.length_a   1.000
_cell.length_b   1.000
_cell.length_c   1.000
_cell.angle_alpha   90.00
_cell.angle_beta   90.00
_cell.angle_gamma   90.00
#
_symmetry.space_group_name_H-M   'P 1'
#
loop_
_entity.id
_entity.type
_entity.pdbx_description
1 polymer ?
#
loop_
_entity_poly.entity_id
_entity_poly.type
_entity_poly.pdbx_seq_one_letter_code
_entity_poly.pdbx_strand_id
1 'polypeptide(L)'
;MMKAKSLIKLVLVVFSLLAVANSSQLNAQDHAADGKDITKSNDPIVLQRADPFIYKHTDGYYYFTGSVPTYDAIEIRRAKTIEGLQNAEPFKVWEKHESGPMSRHIWAPEIHYLDGKWYVYFAASEEDDIWKLRPYVLELKGQDPLKDEWVELGMMQAADDDPKSFTDFSLDGTVFEHNGKRYFCWAEKTGGQFAASNLYLAEMESPIKLKTVQFMLTTPDYDWERIDFWVNEGAAVIKNNGKIYITFSASATGASYSMGMMEADENADLLDRNSWKKSRYPVLETNEEKGLYGPGHNSFTVDENGDPLMIYHARDYENAVGNPKMVPATDKRPLEEIKADPLYDPNRHARMMEVKFDNNGRPVFEFY
;
A
#
# COMPACT_ATOMS: atom_id res chain seq x y z
N MET A 1 1.65 -42.90 -82.73
CA MET A 1 1.85 -44.35 -82.58
C MET A 1 1.55 -44.72 -81.14
N MET A 2 0.79 -45.81 -80.92
CA MET A 2 0.41 -46.42 -79.63
C MET A 2 -0.56 -45.65 -78.72
N LYS A 3 -1.46 -46.28 -77.97
CA LYS A 3 -2.32 -47.47 -78.10
C LYS A 3 -3.16 -47.42 -76.83
N ALA A 4 -4.48 -47.56 -76.94
CA ALA A 4 -5.36 -47.79 -75.81
C ALA A 4 -5.15 -49.21 -75.22
N LYS A 5 -5.45 -49.38 -73.91
CA LYS A 5 -6.00 -50.57 -73.20
C LYS A 5 -5.84 -50.31 -71.69
N SER A 6 -6.90 -50.19 -70.88
CA SER A 6 -7.83 -51.22 -70.32
C SER A 6 -7.62 -51.23 -68.80
N LEU A 7 -8.48 -50.66 -67.95
CA LEU A 7 -9.77 -51.15 -67.39
C LEU A 7 -9.64 -52.28 -66.34
N ILE A 8 -10.37 -52.11 -65.20
CA ILE A 8 -10.92 -53.11 -64.22
C ILE A 8 -9.93 -53.53 -63.10
N LYS A 9 -10.19 -53.60 -61.77
CA LYS A 9 -11.32 -53.54 -60.79
C LYS A 9 -10.65 -53.24 -59.41
N LEU A 10 -11.28 -52.69 -58.35
CA LEU A 10 -12.15 -53.43 -57.43
C LEU A 10 -12.71 -52.50 -56.29
N VAL A 11 -14.04 -52.36 -56.26
CA VAL A 11 -14.99 -52.39 -55.12
C VAL A 11 -14.54 -51.98 -53.70
N LEU A 12 -15.16 -50.95 -53.11
CA LEU A 12 -16.16 -51.04 -52.01
C LEU A 12 -16.68 -49.64 -51.59
N VAL A 13 -18.00 -49.54 -51.41
CA VAL A 13 -18.74 -48.38 -50.88
C VAL A 13 -18.98 -48.59 -49.39
N VAL A 14 -18.60 -47.64 -48.51
CA VAL A 14 -19.32 -47.36 -47.25
C VAL A 14 -19.16 -45.88 -46.85
N PHE A 15 -20.31 -45.25 -46.61
CA PHE A 15 -20.68 -43.99 -45.95
C PHE A 15 -19.61 -43.20 -45.17
N SER A 16 -19.46 -41.91 -45.49
CA SER A 16 -18.92 -40.87 -44.59
C SER A 16 -20.09 -40.05 -44.02
N LEU A 17 -20.29 -40.13 -42.71
CA LEU A 17 -21.21 -39.27 -41.96
C LEU A 17 -20.74 -37.81 -42.02
N LEU A 18 -21.62 -36.90 -42.42
CA LEU A 18 -21.56 -35.50 -42.00
C LEU A 18 -22.03 -35.44 -40.53
N ALA A 19 -21.10 -35.15 -39.62
CA ALA A 19 -21.42 -34.69 -38.28
C ALA A 19 -21.14 -33.19 -38.21
N VAL A 20 -22.21 -32.41 -38.15
CA VAL A 20 -22.21 -31.04 -37.64
C VAL A 20 -21.91 -31.14 -36.15
N ALA A 21 -20.74 -30.66 -35.72
CA ALA A 21 -20.43 -30.51 -34.31
C ALA A 21 -20.27 -29.02 -34.01
N ASN A 22 -21.23 -28.54 -33.21
CA ASN A 22 -21.27 -27.23 -32.57
C ASN A 22 -19.89 -26.82 -32.06
N SER A 23 -19.42 -25.65 -32.49
CA SER A 23 -18.36 -24.92 -31.79
C SER A 23 -18.90 -24.53 -30.42
N SER A 24 -18.57 -25.35 -29.44
CA SER A 24 -18.76 -25.10 -28.01
C SER A 24 -18.19 -23.73 -27.65
N GLN A 25 -19.05 -22.90 -27.06
CA GLN A 25 -18.65 -21.83 -26.16
C GLN A 25 -17.53 -22.35 -25.26
N LEU A 26 -16.35 -21.74 -25.36
CA LEU A 26 -15.35 -21.81 -24.31
C LEU A 26 -15.96 -21.11 -23.10
N ASN A 27 -16.63 -21.91 -22.27
CA ASN A 27 -16.93 -21.53 -20.90
C ASN A 27 -15.61 -21.15 -20.25
N ALA A 28 -15.44 -19.87 -19.94
CA ALA A 28 -14.61 -19.48 -18.82
C ALA A 28 -15.18 -20.25 -17.62
N GLN A 29 -14.46 -21.26 -17.15
CA GLN A 29 -14.70 -21.78 -15.83
C GLN A 29 -14.28 -20.66 -14.89
N ASP A 30 -15.27 -19.92 -14.40
CA ASP A 30 -15.17 -19.26 -13.10
C ASP A 30 -14.77 -20.34 -12.11
N HIS A 31 -13.49 -20.33 -11.73
CA HIS A 31 -13.08 -20.99 -10.51
C HIS A 31 -13.74 -20.19 -9.38
N ALA A 32 -14.93 -20.62 -8.98
CA ALA A 32 -15.46 -20.31 -7.67
C ALA A 32 -14.38 -20.77 -6.67
N ALA A 33 -13.75 -19.82 -6.02
CA ALA A 33 -12.90 -20.05 -4.88
C ALA A 33 -13.64 -20.96 -3.89
N ASP A 34 -12.91 -21.89 -3.25
CA ASP A 34 -13.39 -22.53 -2.03
C ASP A 34 -13.99 -21.42 -1.15
N GLY A 35 -15.26 -21.51 -0.78
CA GLY A 35 -16.05 -20.44 -0.17
C GLY A 35 -15.61 -20.01 1.24
N LYS A 36 -14.30 -19.82 1.46
CA LYS A 36 -13.67 -19.24 2.62
C LYS A 36 -13.80 -17.73 2.49
N ASP A 37 -14.48 -17.12 3.46
CA ASP A 37 -14.54 -15.68 3.59
C ASP A 37 -13.14 -15.14 3.94
N ILE A 38 -12.42 -14.67 2.92
CA ILE A 38 -11.05 -14.15 3.04
C ILE A 38 -10.98 -12.88 3.90
N THR A 39 -12.10 -12.18 4.11
CA THR A 39 -12.15 -11.04 5.05
C THR A 39 -12.10 -11.49 6.51
N LYS A 40 -12.31 -12.80 6.74
CA LYS A 40 -12.36 -13.45 8.06
C LYS A 40 -11.33 -14.56 8.23
N SER A 41 -10.18 -14.45 7.57
CA SER A 41 -9.08 -15.41 7.76
C SER A 41 -7.76 -14.80 8.22
N ASN A 42 -7.57 -13.49 8.01
CA ASN A 42 -6.27 -12.82 8.09
C ASN A 42 -5.19 -13.44 7.17
N ASP A 43 -5.56 -14.30 6.22
CA ASP A 43 -4.59 -14.89 5.29
C ASP A 43 -3.95 -13.79 4.43
N PRO A 44 -2.71 -13.99 3.96
CA PRO A 44 -2.10 -13.08 3.01
C PRO A 44 -2.91 -12.96 1.72
N ILE A 45 -3.25 -11.73 1.34
CA ILE A 45 -3.80 -11.41 0.02
C ILE A 45 -2.69 -11.19 -1.01
N VAL A 46 -1.53 -10.68 -0.60
CA VAL A 46 -0.32 -10.60 -1.45
C VAL A 46 0.92 -10.88 -0.62
N LEU A 47 1.68 -11.90 -1.00
CA LEU A 47 2.90 -12.29 -0.30
C LEU A 47 4.04 -11.30 -0.55
N GLN A 48 4.88 -11.08 0.47
CA GLN A 48 6.10 -10.26 0.37
C GLN A 48 5.81 -8.86 -0.19
N ARG A 49 4.79 -8.23 0.37
CA ARG A 49 4.43 -6.84 0.10
C ARG A 49 4.16 -6.18 1.44
N ALA A 50 5.03 -5.24 1.78
CA ALA A 50 4.82 -4.34 2.90
C ALA A 50 4.00 -3.12 2.43
N ASP A 51 3.54 -2.34 3.40
CA ASP A 51 2.90 -1.04 3.19
C ASP A 51 1.78 -1.08 2.12
N PRO A 52 0.80 -2.00 2.26
CA PRO A 52 -0.14 -2.29 1.19
C PRO A 52 -1.21 -1.20 1.05
N PHE A 53 -1.43 -0.76 -0.18
CA PHE A 53 -2.45 0.21 -0.53
C PHE A 53 -3.39 -0.35 -1.59
N ILE A 54 -4.70 -0.29 -1.33
CA ILE A 54 -5.75 -0.70 -2.29
C ILE A 54 -6.70 0.47 -2.59
N TYR A 55 -6.72 0.89 -3.84
CA TYR A 55 -7.67 1.86 -4.36
C TYR A 55 -8.76 1.19 -5.19
N LYS A 56 -10.02 1.29 -4.77
CA LYS A 56 -11.16 0.86 -5.58
C LYS A 56 -11.60 1.99 -6.49
N HIS A 57 -11.44 1.81 -7.80
CA HIS A 57 -11.78 2.84 -8.77
C HIS A 57 -13.17 2.64 -9.38
N THR A 58 -13.69 3.72 -9.97
CA THR A 58 -15.01 3.77 -10.63
C THR A 58 -15.10 2.94 -11.91
N ASP A 59 -13.96 2.48 -12.46
CA ASP A 59 -13.92 1.54 -13.59
C ASP A 59 -14.25 0.09 -13.18
N GLY A 60 -14.49 -0.16 -11.89
CA GLY A 60 -14.82 -1.47 -11.33
C GLY A 60 -13.61 -2.34 -11.00
N TYR A 61 -12.40 -1.77 -10.95
CA TYR A 61 -11.18 -2.45 -10.54
C TYR A 61 -10.65 -1.95 -9.19
N TYR A 62 -10.05 -2.87 -8.45
CA TYR A 62 -9.12 -2.60 -7.37
C TYR A 62 -7.72 -2.46 -7.95
N TYR A 63 -7.01 -1.40 -7.58
CA TYR A 63 -5.60 -1.20 -7.87
C TYR A 63 -4.81 -1.39 -6.58
N PHE A 64 -3.88 -2.34 -6.59
CA PHE A 64 -3.00 -2.63 -5.46
C PHE A 64 -1.58 -2.17 -5.76
N THR A 65 -0.96 -1.56 -4.78
CA THR A 65 0.48 -1.33 -4.72
C THR A 65 0.99 -1.55 -3.28
N GLY A 66 2.30 -1.55 -3.12
CA GLY A 66 2.97 -1.68 -1.83
C GLY A 66 4.47 -1.81 -2.02
N SER A 67 5.23 -1.69 -0.94
CA SER A 67 6.68 -1.81 -0.98
C SER A 67 7.12 -3.22 -1.40
N VAL A 68 7.89 -3.29 -2.48
CA VAL A 68 8.56 -4.52 -2.90
C VAL A 68 9.77 -4.81 -2.01
N PRO A 69 10.14 -6.07 -1.75
CA PRO A 69 11.22 -6.39 -0.81
C PRO A 69 12.59 -5.80 -1.15
N THR A 70 12.82 -5.51 -2.43
CA THR A 70 14.05 -4.91 -2.97
C THR A 70 14.09 -3.39 -2.84
N TYR A 71 12.96 -2.75 -2.52
CA TYR A 71 12.79 -1.29 -2.42
C TYR A 71 13.39 -0.52 -3.61
N ASP A 72 13.21 -1.05 -4.83
CA ASP A 72 13.83 -0.54 -6.06
C ASP A 72 12.83 -0.09 -7.13
N ALA A 73 11.53 -0.32 -6.92
CA ALA A 73 10.52 -0.03 -7.91
C ALA A 73 9.14 0.17 -7.28
N ILE A 74 8.24 0.73 -8.10
CA ILE A 74 6.81 0.80 -7.82
C ILE A 74 6.13 -0.21 -8.75
N GLU A 75 5.38 -1.13 -8.14
CA GLU A 75 4.55 -2.09 -8.86
C GLU A 75 3.07 -1.81 -8.63
N ILE A 76 2.27 -1.94 -9.69
CA ILE A 76 0.82 -1.88 -9.61
C ILE A 76 0.25 -3.17 -10.21
N ARG A 77 -0.74 -3.76 -9.54
CA ARG A 77 -1.60 -4.80 -10.11
C ARG A 77 -3.06 -4.39 -9.97
N ARG A 78 -3.94 -4.98 -10.77
CA ARG A 78 -5.38 -4.76 -10.62
C ARG A 78 -6.20 -6.03 -10.79
N ALA A 79 -7.35 -6.06 -10.13
CA ALA A 79 -8.33 -7.12 -10.27
C ALA A 79 -9.75 -6.56 -10.05
N LYS A 80 -10.77 -7.29 -10.50
CA LYS A 80 -12.18 -6.92 -10.26
C LYS A 80 -12.65 -7.27 -8.84
N THR A 81 -11.93 -8.18 -8.19
CA THR A 81 -12.17 -8.58 -6.81
C THR A 81 -10.88 -8.49 -6.02
N ILE A 82 -10.98 -8.31 -4.70
CA ILE A 82 -9.80 -8.24 -3.83
C ILE A 82 -9.05 -9.58 -3.83
N GLU A 83 -9.77 -10.70 -3.80
CA GLU A 83 -9.17 -12.04 -3.93
C GLU A 83 -8.35 -12.17 -5.22
N GLY A 84 -8.85 -11.59 -6.32
CA GLY A 84 -8.16 -11.63 -7.60
C GLY A 84 -6.78 -10.95 -7.60
N LEU A 85 -6.49 -10.06 -6.63
CA LEU A 85 -5.19 -9.39 -6.51
C LEU A 85 -4.05 -10.35 -6.19
N GLN A 86 -4.34 -11.49 -5.54
CA GLN A 86 -3.33 -12.49 -5.20
C GLN A 86 -2.68 -13.07 -6.47
N ASN A 87 -3.49 -13.29 -7.50
CA ASN A 87 -3.07 -13.89 -8.76
C ASN A 87 -2.87 -12.86 -9.90
N ALA A 88 -3.20 -11.58 -9.65
CA ALA A 88 -3.01 -10.53 -10.63
C ALA A 88 -1.51 -10.28 -10.90
N GLU A 89 -1.14 -10.26 -12.17
CA GLU A 89 0.21 -9.94 -12.62
C GLU A 89 0.59 -8.51 -12.18
N PRO A 90 1.72 -8.32 -11.49
CA PRO A 90 2.24 -6.99 -11.19
C PRO A 90 2.90 -6.36 -12.42
N PHE A 91 2.65 -5.08 -12.62
CA PHE A 91 3.30 -4.24 -13.61
C PHE A 91 4.25 -3.30 -12.89
N LYS A 92 5.54 -3.36 -13.25
CA LYS A 92 6.52 -2.36 -12.79
C LYS A 92 6.24 -1.06 -13.53
N VAL A 93 5.70 -0.07 -12.84
CA VAL A 93 5.26 1.20 -13.44
C VAL A 93 6.32 2.30 -13.35
N TRP A 94 7.24 2.17 -12.40
CA TRP A 94 8.38 3.07 -12.22
C TRP A 94 9.51 2.34 -11.50
N GLU A 95 10.76 2.74 -11.76
CA GLU A 95 11.97 2.14 -11.19
C GLU A 95 12.89 3.23 -10.67
N LYS A 96 13.60 2.93 -9.58
CA LYS A 96 14.54 3.85 -8.95
C LYS A 96 15.56 4.41 -9.94
N HIS A 97 16.06 5.60 -9.64
CA HIS A 97 17.17 6.19 -10.39
C HIS A 97 18.46 5.40 -10.19
N GLU A 98 19.39 5.56 -11.13
CA GLU A 98 20.75 5.00 -11.00
C GLU A 98 21.58 5.74 -9.94
N SER A 99 21.35 7.05 -9.78
CA SER A 99 22.08 7.91 -8.85
C SER A 99 21.26 9.15 -8.47
N GLY A 100 21.64 9.85 -7.41
CA GLY A 100 20.97 11.07 -6.94
C GLY A 100 19.64 10.79 -6.21
N PRO A 101 18.77 11.81 -6.07
CA PRO A 101 17.44 11.66 -5.50
C PRO A 101 16.68 10.51 -6.17
N MET A 102 15.83 9.82 -5.40
CA MET A 102 15.01 8.69 -5.89
C MET A 102 15.82 7.45 -6.34
N SER A 103 17.09 7.31 -5.92
CA SER A 103 17.92 6.15 -6.30
C SER A 103 17.92 5.00 -5.28
N ARG A 104 17.33 5.18 -4.10
CA ARG A 104 17.28 4.17 -3.01
C ARG A 104 15.99 4.21 -2.20
N HIS A 105 15.67 3.08 -1.56
CA HIS A 105 14.57 2.94 -0.61
C HIS A 105 13.23 3.48 -1.15
N ILE A 106 12.76 2.90 -2.25
CA ILE A 106 11.46 3.22 -2.82
C ILE A 106 10.38 2.58 -1.94
N TRP A 107 9.74 3.39 -1.10
CA TRP A 107 8.88 2.94 -0.02
C TRP A 107 7.45 3.45 -0.14
N ALA A 108 6.52 2.62 0.34
CA ALA A 108 5.13 2.92 0.63
C ALA A 108 4.41 3.71 -0.47
N PRO A 109 4.36 3.20 -1.72
CA PRO A 109 3.58 3.84 -2.75
C PRO A 109 2.09 3.80 -2.41
N GLU A 110 1.39 4.92 -2.59
CA GLU A 110 -0.09 4.99 -2.60
C GLU A 110 -0.58 5.51 -3.95
N ILE A 111 -1.51 4.80 -4.58
CA ILE A 111 -2.12 5.22 -5.86
C ILE A 111 -3.46 5.92 -5.62
N HIS A 112 -3.58 7.16 -6.07
CA HIS A 112 -4.79 7.98 -5.92
C HIS A 112 -5.30 8.46 -7.28
N TYR A 113 -6.62 8.63 -7.40
CA TYR A 113 -7.22 9.31 -8.55
C TYR A 113 -7.78 10.66 -8.12
N LEU A 114 -7.11 11.74 -8.54
CA LEU A 114 -7.40 13.12 -8.13
C LEU A 114 -7.57 13.97 -9.39
N ASP A 115 -8.55 14.88 -9.40
CA ASP A 115 -8.73 15.86 -10.49
C ASP A 115 -8.77 15.25 -11.92
N GLY A 116 -9.27 14.01 -12.04
CA GLY A 116 -9.35 13.28 -13.31
C GLY A 116 -8.04 12.61 -13.76
N LYS A 117 -7.04 12.51 -12.88
CA LYS A 117 -5.73 11.91 -13.16
C LYS A 117 -5.29 10.96 -12.05
N TRP A 118 -4.39 10.05 -12.41
CA TRP A 118 -3.74 9.16 -11.46
C TRP A 118 -2.45 9.77 -10.91
N TYR A 119 -2.26 9.63 -9.61
CA TYR A 119 -1.07 10.02 -8.88
C TYR A 119 -0.55 8.85 -8.06
N VAL A 120 0.78 8.73 -7.95
CA VAL A 120 1.41 7.85 -6.96
C VAL A 120 2.26 8.69 -6.03
N TYR A 121 1.96 8.64 -4.74
CA TYR A 121 2.78 9.22 -3.68
C TYR A 121 3.67 8.13 -3.12
N PHE A 122 4.97 8.39 -2.97
CA PHE A 122 5.93 7.42 -2.43
C PHE A 122 7.08 8.14 -1.75
N ALA A 123 7.86 7.42 -0.94
CA ALA A 123 9.10 7.95 -0.38
C ALA A 123 10.31 7.36 -1.11
N ALA A 124 11.37 8.16 -1.23
CA ALA A 124 12.65 7.68 -1.71
C ALA A 124 13.83 8.46 -1.12
N SER A 125 14.99 7.81 -1.07
CA SER A 125 16.27 8.39 -0.64
C SER A 125 17.26 8.39 -1.80
N GLU A 126 18.52 8.71 -1.51
CA GLU A 126 19.60 8.77 -2.49
C GLU A 126 20.75 7.83 -2.11
N GLU A 127 21.55 7.45 -3.11
CA GLU A 127 22.68 6.52 -2.95
C GLU A 127 23.65 6.94 -1.85
N ASP A 128 23.95 8.24 -1.83
CA ASP A 128 24.95 8.87 -0.96
C ASP A 128 24.45 9.01 0.49
N ASP A 129 23.13 9.01 0.70
CA ASP A 129 22.50 9.03 2.02
C ASP A 129 21.15 8.28 1.97
N ILE A 130 21.21 6.99 2.24
CA ILE A 130 20.05 6.07 2.20
C ILE A 130 18.99 6.39 3.26
N TRP A 131 19.29 7.26 4.23
CA TRP A 131 18.36 7.72 5.26
C TRP A 131 17.84 9.13 5.00
N LYS A 132 18.20 9.76 3.88
CA LYS A 132 17.63 11.02 3.45
C LYS A 132 16.36 10.82 2.63
N LEU A 133 15.35 10.19 3.24
CA LEU A 133 14.05 9.97 2.61
C LEU A 133 13.30 11.28 2.43
N ARG A 134 12.69 11.45 1.26
CA ARG A 134 11.73 12.52 0.95
C ARG A 134 10.51 11.94 0.23
N PRO A 135 9.33 12.57 0.36
CA PRO A 135 8.15 12.19 -0.41
C PRO A 135 8.21 12.75 -1.83
N TYR A 136 7.85 11.92 -2.80
CA TYR A 136 7.82 12.22 -4.23
C TYR A 136 6.46 11.84 -4.82
N VAL A 137 6.13 12.44 -5.98
CA VAL A 137 4.88 12.21 -6.69
C VAL A 137 5.12 11.85 -8.14
N LEU A 138 4.46 10.79 -8.61
CA LEU A 138 4.29 10.49 -10.03
C LEU A 138 2.88 10.89 -10.48
N GLU A 139 2.74 11.36 -11.72
CA GLU A 139 1.47 11.58 -12.41
C GLU A 139 1.38 10.67 -13.65
N LEU A 140 0.23 10.07 -13.92
CA LEU A 140 0.02 9.30 -15.15
C LEU A 140 -0.35 10.22 -16.32
N LYS A 141 0.36 10.13 -17.43
CA LYS A 141 -0.02 10.72 -18.72
C LYS A 141 -1.00 9.80 -19.47
N GLY A 142 -2.22 9.72 -18.98
CA GLY A 142 -3.24 8.86 -19.57
C GLY A 142 -4.30 8.47 -18.55
N GLN A 143 -4.87 7.28 -18.72
CA GLN A 143 -5.94 6.77 -17.86
C GLN A 143 -5.81 5.27 -17.53
N ASP A 144 -4.90 4.52 -18.17
CA ASP A 144 -4.61 3.12 -17.83
C ASP A 144 -3.28 3.04 -17.05
N PRO A 145 -3.31 2.97 -15.69
CA PRO A 145 -2.13 2.97 -14.82
C PRO A 145 -1.07 1.91 -15.16
N LEU A 146 -1.46 0.86 -15.88
CA LEU A 146 -0.61 -0.30 -16.20
C LEU A 146 0.08 -0.16 -17.57
N LYS A 147 -0.31 0.83 -18.40
CA LYS A 147 0.17 0.95 -19.79
C LYS A 147 0.64 2.34 -20.16
N ASP A 148 0.02 3.36 -19.60
CA ASP A 148 0.35 4.74 -19.92
C ASP A 148 1.60 5.19 -19.16
N GLU A 149 2.24 6.25 -19.63
CA GLU A 149 3.51 6.74 -19.10
C GLU A 149 3.31 7.43 -17.74
N TRP A 150 4.06 7.02 -16.72
CA TRP A 150 4.18 7.75 -15.46
C TRP A 150 5.29 8.80 -15.56
N VAL A 151 5.01 10.02 -15.13
CA VAL A 151 5.99 11.11 -15.06
C VAL A 151 6.23 11.57 -13.64
N GLU A 152 7.50 11.83 -13.34
CA GLU A 152 7.91 12.43 -12.08
C GLU A 152 7.49 13.89 -12.04
N LEU A 153 6.67 14.24 -11.06
CA LEU A 153 6.42 15.63 -10.69
C LEU A 153 7.51 16.16 -9.73
N GLY A 154 8.25 15.24 -9.10
CA GLY A 154 9.35 15.55 -8.18
C GLY A 154 8.95 15.42 -6.72
N MET A 155 9.76 16.02 -5.84
CA MET A 155 9.51 16.03 -4.40
C MET A 155 8.26 16.85 -4.06
N MET A 156 7.48 16.42 -3.06
CA MET A 156 6.42 17.26 -2.49
C MET A 156 6.94 18.64 -2.12
N GLN A 157 6.12 19.65 -2.38
CA GLN A 157 6.46 21.05 -2.18
C GLN A 157 5.77 21.57 -0.91
N ALA A 158 6.55 22.20 -0.05
CA ALA A 158 6.04 22.90 1.12
C ALA A 158 5.18 24.12 0.71
N ALA A 159 4.38 24.63 1.65
CA ALA A 159 3.73 25.93 1.47
C ALA A 159 4.78 27.04 1.39
N ASP A 160 4.44 28.16 0.74
CA ASP A 160 5.39 29.25 0.47
C ASP A 160 6.02 29.83 1.76
N ASP A 161 5.32 29.75 2.88
CA ASP A 161 5.73 30.23 4.21
C ASP A 161 6.16 29.09 5.17
N ASP A 162 6.37 27.87 4.67
CA ASP A 162 6.78 26.71 5.46
C ASP A 162 8.26 26.34 5.25
N PRO A 163 9.16 26.71 6.18
CA PRO A 163 10.57 26.37 6.08
C PRO A 163 10.92 24.99 6.64
N LYS A 164 9.93 24.18 7.06
CA LYS A 164 10.17 22.93 7.81
C LYS A 164 9.74 21.68 7.07
N SER A 165 8.61 21.70 6.36
CA SER A 165 8.11 20.53 5.65
C SER A 165 9.14 19.94 4.70
N PHE A 166 9.31 18.63 4.76
CA PHE A 166 10.17 17.85 3.86
C PHE A 166 11.65 18.24 3.91
N THR A 167 12.09 18.87 5.00
CA THR A 167 13.50 19.28 5.16
C THR A 167 14.36 18.20 5.80
N ASP A 168 13.73 17.22 6.47
CA ASP A 168 14.38 16.05 7.10
C ASP A 168 13.74 14.73 6.58
N PHE A 169 14.10 13.59 7.17
CA PHE A 169 13.51 12.27 6.88
C PHE A 169 11.99 12.34 6.86
N SER A 170 11.41 12.15 5.67
CA SER A 170 9.98 12.32 5.41
C SER A 170 9.47 11.22 4.48
N LEU A 171 8.35 10.60 4.82
CA LEU A 171 7.80 9.42 4.14
C LEU A 171 6.30 9.26 4.38
N ASP A 172 5.72 8.17 3.85
CA ASP A 172 4.37 7.68 4.16
C ASP A 172 3.27 8.72 3.94
N GLY A 173 3.35 9.40 2.80
CA GLY A 173 2.38 10.43 2.43
C GLY A 173 1.07 9.83 1.94
N THR A 174 -0.02 10.10 2.67
CA THR A 174 -1.39 9.79 2.25
C THR A 174 -2.20 11.05 1.98
N VAL A 175 -3.20 10.94 1.11
CA VAL A 175 -4.10 12.03 0.72
C VAL A 175 -5.54 11.69 1.04
N PHE A 176 -6.29 12.67 1.57
CA PHE A 176 -7.74 12.57 1.69
C PHE A 176 -8.43 13.90 1.45
N GLU A 177 -9.68 13.86 0.99
CA GLU A 177 -10.51 15.05 0.79
C GLU A 177 -11.58 15.14 1.86
N HIS A 178 -11.83 16.33 2.40
CA HIS A 178 -12.90 16.59 3.35
C HIS A 178 -13.46 18.00 3.19
N ASN A 179 -14.78 18.15 3.14
CA ASN A 179 -15.47 19.45 3.00
C ASN A 179 -14.90 20.36 1.90
N GLY A 180 -14.61 19.78 0.73
CA GLY A 180 -14.08 20.49 -0.44
C GLY A 180 -12.61 20.91 -0.33
N LYS A 181 -11.90 20.45 0.70
CA LYS A 181 -10.47 20.63 0.89
C LYS A 181 -9.76 19.29 0.71
N ARG A 182 -8.51 19.33 0.27
CA ARG A 182 -7.62 18.18 0.21
C ARG A 182 -6.52 18.33 1.24
N TYR A 183 -6.18 17.24 1.90
CA TYR A 183 -5.17 17.20 2.95
C TYR A 183 -4.11 16.15 2.62
N PHE A 184 -2.86 16.47 2.95
CA PHE A 184 -1.73 15.55 2.95
C PHE A 184 -1.37 15.23 4.39
N CYS A 185 -1.30 13.95 4.73
CA CYS A 185 -0.85 13.46 6.02
C CYS A 185 0.42 12.62 5.80
N TRP A 186 1.49 12.88 6.54
CA TRP A 186 2.78 12.22 6.32
C TRP A 186 3.56 12.05 7.61
N ALA A 187 4.57 11.20 7.57
CA ALA A 187 5.53 10.99 8.64
C ALA A 187 6.79 11.82 8.38
N GLU A 188 7.27 12.56 9.38
CA GLU A 188 8.52 13.31 9.28
C GLU A 188 9.26 13.38 10.61
N LYS A 189 10.60 13.23 10.57
CA LYS A 189 11.46 13.50 11.72
C LYS A 189 11.63 15.00 11.88
N THR A 190 11.58 15.48 13.12
CA THR A 190 12.01 16.87 13.40
C THR A 190 13.12 16.88 14.43
N GLY A 191 14.12 17.73 14.19
CA GLY A 191 15.32 17.90 15.00
C GLY A 191 14.99 18.21 16.47
N GLY A 192 14.96 17.15 17.28
CA GLY A 192 14.72 17.16 18.71
C GLY A 192 15.52 16.05 19.39
N GLN A 193 15.47 16.00 20.72
CA GLN A 193 16.05 14.90 21.48
C GLN A 193 15.39 13.59 20.99
N PHE A 194 16.17 12.60 20.55
CA PHE A 194 15.72 11.27 20.08
C PHE A 194 15.29 11.11 18.61
N ALA A 195 15.30 12.15 17.77
CA ALA A 195 15.01 12.04 16.33
C ALA A 195 13.70 11.27 16.01
N ALA A 196 12.65 11.53 16.80
CA ALA A 196 11.35 10.90 16.64
C ALA A 196 10.71 11.24 15.28
N SER A 197 10.04 10.26 14.68
CA SER A 197 9.15 10.46 13.53
C SER A 197 7.76 10.79 14.04
N ASN A 198 7.21 11.92 13.60
CA ASN A 198 5.87 12.41 13.96
C ASN A 198 4.95 12.35 12.75
N LEU A 199 3.63 12.34 12.98
CA LEU A 199 2.69 12.62 11.90
C LEU A 199 2.37 14.10 11.80
N TYR A 200 2.36 14.59 10.56
CA TYR A 200 1.95 15.93 10.20
C TYR A 200 0.77 15.89 9.24
N LEU A 201 0.01 16.98 9.23
CA LEU A 201 -1.15 17.20 8.38
C LEU A 201 -1.10 18.62 7.83
N ALA A 202 -1.44 18.81 6.55
CA ALA A 202 -1.55 20.11 5.93
C ALA A 202 -2.61 20.11 4.82
N GLU A 203 -3.26 21.26 4.59
CA GLU A 203 -4.13 21.44 3.41
C GLU A 203 -3.26 21.52 2.15
N MET A 204 -3.73 20.99 1.02
CA MET A 204 -3.02 20.97 -0.26
C MET A 204 -3.52 22.08 -1.21
N GLU A 205 -2.60 22.72 -1.92
CA GLU A 205 -2.87 23.68 -3.01
C GLU A 205 -3.05 22.95 -4.34
N SER A 206 -2.24 21.91 -4.56
CA SER A 206 -2.25 21.05 -5.75
C SER A 206 -1.81 19.63 -5.36
N PRO A 207 -1.93 18.62 -6.25
CA PRO A 207 -1.46 17.26 -5.97
C PRO A 207 0.01 17.13 -5.52
N ILE A 208 0.86 18.14 -5.72
CA ILE A 208 2.27 18.12 -5.29
C ILE A 208 2.63 19.24 -4.31
N LYS A 209 1.72 20.13 -3.94
CA LYS A 209 2.06 21.33 -3.15
C LYS A 209 1.13 21.53 -1.97
N LEU A 210 1.72 21.73 -0.79
CA LEU A 210 0.99 22.14 0.42
C LEU A 210 0.56 23.61 0.31
N LYS A 211 -0.64 23.89 0.81
CA LYS A 211 -1.22 25.24 0.92
C LYS A 211 -0.98 25.87 2.29
N THR A 212 -0.85 25.05 3.33
CA THR A 212 -0.60 25.48 4.71
C THR A 212 0.71 24.91 5.21
N VAL A 213 1.30 25.59 6.20
CA VAL A 213 2.43 25.03 6.96
C VAL A 213 2.04 23.69 7.63
N GLN A 214 3.04 22.84 7.89
CA GLN A 214 2.82 21.58 8.62
C GLN A 214 2.18 21.79 9.99
N PHE A 215 1.11 21.05 10.27
CA PHE A 215 0.51 20.92 11.59
C PHE A 215 0.84 19.53 12.17
N MET A 216 1.49 19.47 13.33
CA MET A 216 1.84 18.21 13.98
C MET A 216 0.60 17.56 14.59
N LEU A 217 0.16 16.45 14.01
CA LEU A 217 -1.01 15.69 14.44
C LEU A 217 -0.70 14.84 15.69
N THR A 218 0.39 14.09 15.66
CA THR A 218 0.82 13.23 16.77
C THR A 218 2.33 13.03 16.78
N THR A 219 2.87 12.80 17.98
CA THR A 219 4.25 12.41 18.27
C THR A 219 4.21 11.14 19.14
N PRO A 220 5.20 10.23 19.04
CA PRO A 220 5.27 9.02 19.86
C PRO A 220 5.50 9.39 21.34
N ASP A 221 4.45 9.27 22.15
CA ASP A 221 4.40 9.72 23.55
C ASP A 221 4.12 8.56 24.52
N TYR A 222 3.48 7.49 24.04
CA TYR A 222 3.21 6.28 24.83
C TYR A 222 4.34 5.25 24.72
N ASP A 223 4.45 4.37 25.70
CA ASP A 223 5.53 3.36 25.74
C ASP A 223 5.46 2.38 24.56
N TRP A 224 4.24 2.01 24.14
CA TRP A 224 4.02 1.12 22.99
C TRP A 224 4.42 1.76 21.64
N GLU A 225 4.67 3.08 21.60
CA GLU A 225 5.08 3.81 20.40
C GLU A 225 6.60 3.98 20.28
N ARG A 226 7.34 3.49 21.29
CA ARG A 226 8.76 3.80 21.51
C ARG A 226 9.61 2.55 21.75
N ILE A 227 9.11 1.39 21.33
CA ILE A 227 9.87 0.14 21.40
C ILE A 227 10.87 0.15 20.24
N ASP A 228 12.15 0.13 20.59
CA ASP A 228 13.34 0.29 19.73
C ASP A 228 13.48 1.66 19.06
N PHE A 229 12.45 2.12 18.33
CA PHE A 229 12.42 3.44 17.70
C PHE A 229 11.19 4.24 18.12
N TRP A 230 11.34 5.57 18.17
CA TRP A 230 10.26 6.50 18.50
C TRP A 230 9.59 6.92 17.21
N VAL A 231 8.51 6.23 16.85
CA VAL A 231 7.90 6.34 15.50
C VAL A 231 6.40 6.53 15.61
N ASN A 232 5.87 7.52 14.89
CA ASN A 232 4.53 7.52 14.33
C ASN A 232 4.70 7.66 12.81
N GLU A 233 4.17 6.71 12.04
CA GLU A 233 4.28 6.63 10.57
C GLU A 233 3.05 5.94 9.93
N GLY A 234 3.06 5.70 8.62
CA GLY A 234 2.03 4.91 7.93
C GLY A 234 0.59 5.34 8.21
N ALA A 235 0.27 6.62 7.98
CA ALA A 235 -1.04 7.17 8.28
C ALA A 235 -2.11 6.68 7.28
N ALA A 236 -3.32 6.37 7.76
CA ALA A 236 -4.45 6.04 6.91
C ALA A 236 -5.77 6.58 7.45
N VAL A 237 -6.67 6.96 6.55
CA VAL A 237 -7.88 7.72 6.92
C VAL A 237 -9.15 6.91 6.65
N ILE A 238 -10.02 6.84 7.65
CA ILE A 238 -11.39 6.32 7.51
C ILE A 238 -12.38 7.32 8.14
N LYS A 239 -13.54 7.49 7.52
CA LYS A 239 -14.59 8.38 8.01
C LYS A 239 -15.84 7.59 8.28
N ASN A 240 -16.45 7.85 9.42
CA ASN A 240 -17.72 7.22 9.76
C ASN A 240 -18.47 8.05 10.78
N ASN A 241 -19.80 8.09 10.65
CA ASN A 241 -20.71 8.65 11.66
C ASN A 241 -20.33 10.05 12.17
N GLY A 242 -20.00 10.98 11.26
CA GLY A 242 -19.67 12.36 11.63
C GLY A 242 -18.25 12.55 12.18
N LYS A 243 -17.39 11.52 12.09
CA LYS A 243 -16.02 11.53 12.59
C LYS A 243 -15.02 11.20 11.49
N ILE A 244 -13.81 11.71 11.65
CA ILE A 244 -12.63 11.32 10.89
C ILE A 244 -11.68 10.60 11.83
N TYR A 245 -11.22 9.43 11.41
CA TYR A 245 -10.23 8.63 12.10
C TYR A 245 -8.97 8.56 11.23
N ILE A 246 -7.81 8.84 11.84
CA ILE A 246 -6.51 8.64 11.22
C ILE A 246 -5.78 7.56 12.01
N THR A 247 -5.69 6.36 11.47
CA THR A 247 -4.81 5.32 12.02
C THR A 247 -3.37 5.62 11.64
N PHE A 248 -2.44 5.11 12.44
CA PHE A 248 -1.01 5.25 12.20
C PHE A 248 -0.27 4.08 12.83
N SER A 249 0.94 3.80 12.38
CA SER A 249 1.81 2.77 12.98
C SER A 249 2.91 3.36 13.84
N ALA A 250 3.39 2.56 14.79
CA ALA A 250 4.39 2.99 15.77
C ALA A 250 5.38 1.88 16.15
N SER A 251 6.47 2.27 16.83
CA SER A 251 7.62 1.41 17.17
C SER A 251 8.39 0.88 15.95
N ALA A 252 9.41 0.05 16.16
CA ALA A 252 10.14 -0.60 15.07
C ALA A 252 9.27 -1.60 14.28
N THR A 253 9.65 -1.84 13.02
CA THR A 253 8.93 -2.74 12.09
C THR A 253 9.12 -4.24 12.39
N GLY A 254 9.42 -4.60 13.64
CA GLY A 254 9.48 -5.97 14.15
C GLY A 254 8.15 -6.40 14.78
N ALA A 255 8.15 -7.34 15.71
CA ALA A 255 6.95 -7.76 16.44
C ALA A 255 6.35 -6.66 17.34
N SER A 256 7.09 -5.60 17.63
CA SER A 256 6.62 -4.43 18.38
C SER A 256 5.77 -3.47 17.55
N TYR A 257 5.76 -3.63 16.22
CA TYR A 257 4.98 -2.78 15.33
C TYR A 257 3.48 -2.92 15.64
N SER A 258 2.81 -1.79 15.80
CA SER A 258 1.41 -1.74 16.20
C SER A 258 0.76 -0.46 15.68
N MET A 259 -0.56 -0.41 15.74
CA MET A 259 -1.35 0.70 15.23
C MET A 259 -1.97 1.53 16.34
N GLY A 260 -1.87 2.85 16.24
CA GLY A 260 -2.65 3.83 16.99
C GLY A 260 -3.76 4.45 16.16
N MET A 261 -4.53 5.35 16.78
CA MET A 261 -5.57 6.10 16.09
C MET A 261 -5.78 7.49 16.68
N MET A 262 -5.93 8.47 15.80
CA MET A 262 -6.41 9.82 16.07
C MET A 262 -7.89 9.92 15.65
N GLU A 263 -8.70 10.62 16.44
CA GLU A 263 -10.13 10.83 16.20
C GLU A 263 -10.46 12.32 16.26
N ALA A 264 -11.18 12.85 15.28
CA ALA A 264 -11.72 14.19 15.27
C ALA A 264 -13.18 14.22 14.83
N ASP A 265 -13.91 15.25 15.29
CA ASP A 265 -15.20 15.60 14.68
C ASP A 265 -15.00 16.06 13.24
N GLU A 266 -15.83 15.57 12.31
CA GLU A 266 -15.67 15.94 10.89
C GLU A 266 -15.94 17.43 10.65
N ASN A 267 -16.67 18.11 11.54
CA ASN A 267 -16.94 19.54 11.41
C ASN A 267 -15.95 20.41 12.18
N ALA A 268 -14.98 19.83 12.86
CA ALA A 268 -13.93 20.56 13.56
C ALA A 268 -12.87 21.10 12.58
N ASP A 269 -12.03 22.02 13.07
CA ASP A 269 -10.84 22.43 12.35
C ASP A 269 -9.78 21.34 12.46
N LEU A 270 -9.51 20.63 11.36
CA LEU A 270 -8.56 19.53 11.33
C LEU A 270 -7.09 19.98 11.56
N LEU A 271 -6.81 21.29 11.46
CA LEU A 271 -5.48 21.86 11.74
C LEU A 271 -5.40 22.49 13.15
N ASP A 272 -6.35 22.18 14.05
CA ASP A 272 -6.30 22.50 15.47
C ASP A 272 -6.00 21.25 16.30
N ARG A 273 -5.00 21.33 17.19
CA ARG A 273 -4.62 20.24 18.11
C ARG A 273 -5.75 19.80 19.02
N ASN A 274 -6.65 20.70 19.39
CA ASN A 274 -7.77 20.39 20.29
C ASN A 274 -8.90 19.62 19.60
N SER A 275 -8.90 19.56 18.27
CA SER A 275 -9.87 18.78 17.50
C SER A 275 -9.61 17.27 17.59
N TRP A 276 -8.36 16.89 17.90
CA TRP A 276 -7.90 15.51 17.81
C TRP A 276 -7.73 14.84 19.16
N LYS A 277 -8.23 13.61 19.27
CA LYS A 277 -8.02 12.72 20.40
C LYS A 277 -7.21 11.50 19.97
N LYS A 278 -6.10 11.25 20.66
CA LYS A 278 -5.25 10.08 20.44
C LYS A 278 -5.71 8.88 21.28
N SER A 279 -5.69 7.68 20.70
CA SER A 279 -5.90 6.43 21.45
C SER A 279 -4.79 6.24 22.49
N ARG A 280 -5.15 5.80 23.70
CA ARG A 280 -4.17 5.55 24.78
C ARG A 280 -3.40 4.24 24.59
N TYR A 281 -4.05 3.26 23.98
CA TYR A 281 -3.53 1.92 23.72
C TYR A 281 -3.54 1.67 22.20
N PRO A 282 -2.77 0.69 21.72
CA PRO A 282 -2.88 0.22 20.34
C PRO A 282 -4.32 -0.16 20.00
N VAL A 283 -4.73 0.13 18.77
CA VAL A 283 -6.00 -0.34 18.19
C VAL A 283 -5.81 -1.66 17.44
N LEU A 284 -4.57 -2.02 17.11
CA LEU A 284 -4.16 -3.32 16.60
C LEU A 284 -2.70 -3.56 16.97
N GLU A 285 -2.36 -4.77 17.42
CA GLU A 285 -1.01 -5.14 17.84
C GLU A 285 -0.77 -6.63 17.60
N THR A 286 0.46 -7.11 17.83
CA THR A 286 0.82 -8.53 17.72
C THR A 286 -0.16 -9.43 18.48
N ASN A 287 -0.55 -10.54 17.85
CA ASN A 287 -1.34 -11.60 18.43
C ASN A 287 -0.61 -12.94 18.28
N GLU A 288 0.08 -13.36 19.34
CA GLU A 288 0.86 -14.60 19.39
C GLU A 288 -0.01 -15.85 19.17
N GLU A 289 -1.21 -15.89 19.75
CA GLU A 289 -2.13 -17.04 19.63
C GLU A 289 -2.53 -17.29 18.17
N LYS A 290 -2.64 -16.22 17.38
CA LYS A 290 -2.96 -16.26 15.95
C LYS A 290 -1.72 -16.28 15.05
N GLY A 291 -0.53 -16.19 15.63
CA GLY A 291 0.73 -16.14 14.90
C GLY A 291 0.90 -14.90 14.03
N LEU A 292 0.29 -13.77 14.39
CA LEU A 292 0.36 -12.52 13.64
C LEU A 292 1.23 -11.50 14.38
N TYR A 293 2.36 -11.13 13.79
CA TYR A 293 3.37 -10.30 14.43
C TYR A 293 3.60 -8.99 13.68
N GLY A 294 3.63 -7.89 14.41
CA GLY A 294 3.91 -6.56 13.89
C GLY A 294 2.90 -6.04 12.87
N PRO A 295 1.58 -6.06 13.13
CA PRO A 295 0.59 -5.55 12.19
C PRO A 295 0.68 -4.03 12.06
N GLY A 296 0.71 -3.50 10.84
CA GLY A 296 0.72 -2.05 10.64
C GLY A 296 0.81 -1.60 9.19
N HIS A 297 1.13 -0.31 9.05
CA HIS A 297 1.11 0.48 7.82
C HIS A 297 -0.12 0.15 6.98
N ASN A 298 -1.28 0.43 7.56
CA ASN A 298 -2.54 0.03 6.97
C ASN A 298 -3.00 1.02 5.89
N SER A 299 -3.97 0.60 5.11
CA SER A 299 -4.82 1.45 4.29
C SER A 299 -6.28 1.01 4.46
N PHE A 300 -7.22 1.77 3.88
CA PHE A 300 -8.64 1.43 3.88
C PHE A 300 -9.18 1.37 2.45
N THR A 301 -10.06 0.40 2.23
CA THR A 301 -10.82 0.26 0.99
C THR A 301 -12.22 -0.24 1.32
N VAL A 302 -13.00 -0.64 0.32
CA VAL A 302 -14.28 -1.31 0.53
C VAL A 302 -14.32 -2.62 -0.26
N ASP A 303 -15.06 -3.61 0.23
CA ASP A 303 -15.32 -4.85 -0.49
C ASP A 303 -16.21 -4.61 -1.72
N GLU A 304 -16.55 -5.67 -2.45
CA GLU A 304 -17.41 -5.60 -3.65
C GLU A 304 -18.81 -5.06 -3.35
N ASN A 305 -19.32 -5.23 -2.12
CA ASN A 305 -20.63 -4.76 -1.66
C ASN A 305 -20.60 -3.31 -1.13
N GLY A 306 -19.42 -2.76 -0.85
CA GLY A 306 -19.23 -1.44 -0.27
C GLY A 306 -18.95 -1.43 1.23
N ASP A 307 -18.76 -2.60 1.85
CA ASP A 307 -18.42 -2.73 3.26
C ASP A 307 -16.93 -2.40 3.49
N PRO A 308 -16.57 -1.65 4.54
CA PRO A 308 -15.21 -1.17 4.73
C PRO A 308 -14.25 -2.28 5.14
N LEU A 309 -13.06 -2.24 4.53
CA LEU A 309 -11.96 -3.17 4.78
C LEU A 309 -10.71 -2.40 5.18
N MET A 310 -9.94 -2.99 6.09
CA MET A 310 -8.59 -2.56 6.41
C MET A 310 -7.61 -3.50 5.75
N ILE A 311 -6.67 -2.93 5.01
CA ILE A 311 -5.55 -3.65 4.39
C ILE A 311 -4.31 -3.31 5.21
N TYR A 312 -3.50 -4.28 5.59
CA TYR A 312 -2.34 -4.07 6.46
C TYR A 312 -1.27 -5.11 6.16
N HIS A 313 -0.03 -4.89 6.62
CA HIS A 313 0.97 -5.95 6.59
C HIS A 313 1.20 -6.55 7.97
N ALA A 314 1.57 -7.83 8.03
CA ALA A 314 2.08 -8.49 9.23
C ALA A 314 2.99 -9.68 8.85
N ARG A 315 3.76 -10.19 9.82
CA ARG A 315 4.55 -11.43 9.69
C ARG A 315 3.86 -12.61 10.37
N ASP A 316 4.22 -13.82 9.94
CA ASP A 316 3.78 -15.09 10.56
C ASP A 316 4.71 -15.56 11.70
N TYR A 317 5.69 -14.74 12.08
CA TYR A 317 6.69 -15.07 13.08
C TYR A 317 7.24 -13.83 13.79
N GLU A 318 7.61 -14.01 15.05
CA GLU A 318 8.04 -12.92 15.95
C GLU A 318 9.40 -12.33 15.54
N ASN A 319 10.39 -13.22 15.32
CA ASN A 319 11.78 -12.84 15.18
C ASN A 319 12.13 -12.69 13.69
N ALA A 320 11.96 -11.47 13.17
CA ALA A 320 12.40 -11.10 11.83
C ALA A 320 13.92 -11.23 11.67
N VAL A 321 14.37 -11.70 10.50
CA VAL A 321 15.80 -11.82 10.20
C VAL A 321 16.11 -11.06 8.91
N GLY A 322 16.82 -9.94 9.04
CA GLY A 322 17.21 -9.11 7.91
C GLY A 322 18.04 -9.89 6.90
N ASN A 323 17.67 -9.80 5.62
CA ASN A 323 18.37 -10.45 4.53
C ASN A 323 19.42 -9.48 3.94
N PRO A 324 20.73 -9.77 4.08
CA PRO A 324 21.79 -8.89 3.58
C PRO A 324 21.74 -8.64 2.06
N LYS A 325 21.04 -9.49 1.30
CA LYS A 325 20.86 -9.28 -0.14
C LYS A 325 19.86 -8.17 -0.48
N MET A 326 19.02 -7.77 0.46
CA MET A 326 18.04 -6.68 0.29
C MET A 326 18.58 -5.33 0.74
N VAL A 327 19.78 -5.30 1.33
CA VAL A 327 20.40 -4.08 1.85
C VAL A 327 21.15 -3.35 0.73
N PRO A 328 21.05 -2.01 0.62
CA PRO A 328 21.88 -1.24 -0.29
C PRO A 328 23.38 -1.52 -0.09
N ALA A 329 24.13 -1.59 -1.18
CA ALA A 329 25.57 -1.84 -1.11
C ALA A 329 26.35 -0.75 -0.36
N THR A 330 25.77 0.45 -0.21
CA THR A 330 26.32 1.57 0.56
C THR A 330 26.13 1.44 2.06
N ASP A 331 25.20 0.61 2.55
CA ASP A 331 25.11 0.28 3.97
C ASP A 331 26.30 -0.60 4.37
N LYS A 332 27.14 -0.07 5.26
CA LYS A 332 28.36 -0.74 5.74
C LYS A 332 28.24 -1.22 7.20
N ARG A 333 27.03 -1.24 7.76
CA ARG A 333 26.82 -1.77 9.12
C ARG A 333 27.30 -3.23 9.22
N PRO A 334 27.74 -3.66 10.40
CA PRO A 334 28.06 -5.06 10.68
C PRO A 334 26.93 -6.01 10.27
N LEU A 335 27.29 -7.20 9.79
CA LEU A 335 26.32 -8.22 9.36
C LEU A 335 25.29 -8.58 10.44
N GLU A 336 25.70 -8.60 11.70
CA GLU A 336 24.81 -8.92 12.81
C GLU A 336 23.79 -7.81 13.08
N GLU A 337 24.15 -6.54 12.84
CA GLU A 337 23.18 -5.43 12.89
C GLU A 337 22.18 -5.53 11.73
N ILE A 338 22.64 -5.87 10.52
CA ILE A 338 21.77 -6.11 9.37
C ILE A 338 20.79 -7.27 9.63
N LYS A 339 21.26 -8.38 10.19
CA LYS A 339 20.39 -9.53 10.50
C LYS A 339 19.37 -9.21 11.58
N ALA A 340 19.72 -8.33 12.52
CA ALA A 340 18.82 -7.87 13.57
C ALA A 340 17.80 -6.84 13.08
N ASP A 341 18.00 -6.25 11.89
CA ASP A 341 17.15 -5.22 11.32
C ASP A 341 15.92 -5.82 10.60
N PRO A 342 14.70 -5.70 11.16
CA PRO A 342 13.50 -6.28 10.57
C PRO A 342 13.15 -5.65 9.21
N LEU A 343 13.64 -4.44 8.90
CA LEU A 343 13.35 -3.75 7.65
C LEU A 343 13.74 -4.59 6.42
N TYR A 344 14.82 -5.37 6.53
CA TYR A 344 15.36 -6.17 5.43
C TYR A 344 14.90 -7.63 5.44
N ASP A 345 14.00 -7.99 6.36
CA ASP A 345 13.26 -9.25 6.28
C ASP A 345 12.10 -9.08 5.28
N PRO A 346 12.06 -9.88 4.18
CA PRO A 346 11.15 -9.65 3.06
C PRO A 346 9.72 -10.16 3.31
N ASN A 347 9.43 -10.81 4.45
CA ASN A 347 8.20 -11.57 4.66
C ASN A 347 7.14 -10.81 5.44
N ARG A 348 7.07 -9.49 5.25
CA ARG A 348 5.84 -8.76 5.52
C ARG A 348 4.85 -9.11 4.40
N HIS A 349 3.69 -9.60 4.80
CA HIS A 349 2.63 -10.03 3.88
C HIS A 349 1.45 -9.07 3.97
N ALA A 350 0.95 -8.61 2.83
CA ALA A 350 -0.29 -7.85 2.78
C ALA A 350 -1.46 -8.78 3.13
N ARG A 351 -2.29 -8.33 4.05
CA ARG A 351 -3.45 -9.03 4.61
C ARG A 351 -4.62 -8.05 4.65
N MET A 352 -5.80 -8.58 4.98
CA MET A 352 -6.97 -7.75 5.18
C MET A 352 -7.84 -8.26 6.31
N MET A 353 -8.71 -7.37 6.80
CA MET A 353 -9.79 -7.68 7.73
C MET A 353 -10.97 -6.73 7.49
N GLU A 354 -12.17 -7.19 7.81
CA GLU A 354 -13.36 -6.34 7.89
C GLU A 354 -13.20 -5.25 8.96
N VAL A 355 -13.63 -4.03 8.65
CA VAL A 355 -13.74 -2.95 9.64
C VAL A 355 -15.13 -2.96 10.25
N LYS A 356 -15.21 -3.29 11.53
CA LYS A 356 -16.45 -3.14 12.30
C LYS A 356 -16.49 -1.77 12.95
N PHE A 357 -17.67 -1.32 13.35
CA PHE A 357 -17.83 -0.10 14.13
C PHE A 357 -18.54 -0.38 15.44
N ASP A 358 -18.11 0.29 16.51
CA ASP A 358 -18.82 0.26 17.79
C ASP A 358 -20.12 1.08 17.73
N ASN A 359 -20.87 1.10 18.84
CA ASN A 359 -22.15 1.83 18.93
C ASN A 359 -22.03 3.35 18.73
N ASN A 360 -20.81 3.92 18.81
CA ASN A 360 -20.54 5.33 18.57
C ASN A 360 -20.01 5.60 17.15
N GLY A 361 -19.84 4.55 16.33
CA GLY A 361 -19.29 4.64 14.99
C GLY A 361 -17.75 4.61 14.94
N ARG A 362 -17.06 4.33 16.05
CA ARG A 362 -15.60 4.21 16.08
C ARG A 362 -15.15 2.87 15.48
N PRO A 363 -14.17 2.84 14.57
CA PRO A 363 -13.72 1.60 13.97
C PRO A 363 -13.07 0.67 15.00
N VAL A 364 -13.31 -0.62 14.83
CA VAL A 364 -12.81 -1.72 15.67
C VAL A 364 -12.13 -2.73 14.76
N PHE A 365 -10.88 -3.04 15.09
CA PHE A 365 -10.04 -3.98 14.34
C PHE A 365 -9.83 -5.23 15.18
N GLU A 366 -10.20 -6.38 14.61
CA GLU A 366 -10.09 -7.67 15.29
C GLU A 366 -9.57 -8.70 14.28
N PHE A 367 -8.54 -9.43 14.68
CA PHE A 367 -8.15 -10.61 13.93
C PHE A 367 -9.23 -11.67 14.01
N TYR A 368 -9.36 -12.46 12.95
CA TYR A 368 -10.24 -13.64 12.88
C TYR A 368 -9.61 -14.93 13.36
#